data_AF-A0A9X2MIP6-F1
#
_entry.id   AF-A0A9X2MIP6-F1
#
_cell.length_a   1.000
_cell.length_b   1.000
_cell.length_c   1.000
_cell.angle_alpha   90.00
_cell.angle_beta   90.00
_cell.angle_gamma   90.00
#
_symmetry.space_group_name_H-M   'P 1'
#
loop_
_entity.id
_entity.type
_entity.pdbx_description
1 polymer ?
#
loop_
_entity_poly.entity_id
_entity_poly.type
_entity_poly.pdbx_seq_one_letter_code
_entity_poly.pdbx_strand_id
1 'polypeptide(L)'
;MNQTNNNSKPFLESILAIGISTIYMLIAIYFLPIIGILFPISFVILGIRNGIKYNISSMIISTLLLGLVIDKTTGLFILIAFLPISIVLNYSIKKRRNSQQILLSTTIVGILSYIFIMILFGKVTGVGLVKQLEESFSQAIKFQMDLLKDRGISSSQINETKDVLKNLYEYIVLMLPSTVIIFSVFTAFLNSLISIYILRKIGYGIVSVPKFSYFKLPDNVILGTIVIYIGVFIIKILKIPYYKTILINVTSIVSFFFFLEGLSVIIFYLNKSKLNKVIRGIIIIFTILAVHLNPIISIIGFLDIIFDFRRIRRKV
;
A
#
# COMPACT_ATOMS: atom_id res chain seq x y z
N MET A 1 -28.34 -41.42 -11.56
CA MET A 1 -27.10 -40.71 -11.95
C MET A 1 -27.44 -39.24 -12.23
N ASN A 2 -27.19 -38.33 -11.28
CA ASN A 2 -27.32 -36.88 -11.49
C ASN A 2 -26.06 -36.20 -10.89
N GLN A 3 -25.00 -36.10 -11.70
CA GLN A 3 -23.73 -35.46 -11.33
C GLN A 3 -23.55 -34.06 -11.94
N THR A 4 -24.58 -33.46 -12.55
CA THR A 4 -24.41 -32.28 -13.42
C THR A 4 -24.51 -30.91 -12.74
N ASN A 5 -24.63 -30.78 -11.41
CA ASN A 5 -24.93 -29.48 -10.80
C ASN A 5 -23.97 -28.97 -9.70
N ASN A 6 -22.78 -29.54 -9.55
CA ASN A 6 -21.84 -29.09 -8.49
C ASN A 6 -20.91 -27.94 -8.93
N ASN A 7 -20.71 -27.74 -10.24
CA ASN A 7 -19.74 -26.76 -10.79
C ASN A 7 -20.37 -25.43 -11.22
N SER A 8 -21.70 -25.33 -11.28
CA SER A 8 -22.42 -24.14 -11.77
C SER A 8 -22.25 -22.93 -10.84
N LYS A 9 -22.32 -23.14 -9.53
CA LYS A 9 -22.17 -22.07 -8.53
C LYS A 9 -20.75 -21.48 -8.49
N PRO A 10 -19.66 -22.27 -8.40
CA PRO A 10 -18.30 -21.73 -8.48
C PRO A 10 -18.01 -20.95 -9.77
N PHE A 11 -18.59 -21.40 -10.89
CA PHE A 11 -18.46 -20.75 -12.18
C PHE A 11 -19.15 -19.38 -12.22
N LEU A 12 -20.39 -19.27 -11.74
CA LEU A 12 -21.10 -17.99 -11.65
C LEU A 12 -20.39 -16.99 -10.72
N GLU A 13 -19.92 -17.46 -9.56
CA GLU A 13 -19.15 -16.60 -8.63
C GLU A 13 -17.83 -16.12 -9.25
N SER A 14 -17.22 -16.93 -10.11
CA SER A 14 -16.01 -16.55 -10.85
C SER A 14 -16.31 -15.44 -11.85
N ILE A 15 -17.39 -15.56 -12.63
CA ILE A 15 -17.81 -14.51 -13.58
C ILE A 15 -18.08 -13.19 -12.84
N LEU A 16 -18.79 -13.23 -11.72
CA LEU A 16 -19.05 -12.04 -10.90
C LEU A 16 -17.76 -11.41 -10.37
N ALA A 17 -16.84 -12.22 -9.84
CA ALA A 17 -15.56 -11.73 -9.34
C ALA A 17 -14.72 -11.09 -10.45
N ILE A 18 -14.69 -11.68 -11.65
CA ILE A 18 -14.03 -11.12 -12.84
C ILE A 18 -14.65 -9.77 -13.19
N GLY A 19 -15.98 -9.73 -13.40
CA GLY A 19 -16.68 -8.51 -13.82
C GLY A 19 -16.49 -7.35 -12.84
N ILE A 20 -16.74 -7.60 -11.55
CA ILE A 20 -16.62 -6.56 -10.51
C ILE A 20 -15.17 -6.07 -10.40
N SER A 21 -14.19 -6.97 -10.39
CA SER A 21 -12.79 -6.58 -10.18
C SER A 21 -12.19 -5.88 -11.40
N THR A 22 -12.56 -6.30 -12.62
CA THR A 22 -12.15 -5.62 -13.85
C THR A 22 -12.71 -4.20 -13.89
N ILE A 23 -14.02 -4.02 -13.66
CA ILE A 23 -14.66 -2.69 -13.65
C ILE A 23 -14.04 -1.83 -12.54
N TYR A 24 -13.85 -2.41 -11.35
CA TYR A 24 -13.21 -1.73 -10.23
C TYR A 24 -11.80 -1.23 -10.58
N MET A 25 -10.99 -2.07 -11.23
CA MET A 25 -9.62 -1.70 -11.61
C MET A 25 -9.60 -0.64 -12.71
N LEU A 26 -10.54 -0.68 -13.66
CA LEU A 26 -10.70 0.40 -14.64
C LEU A 26 -11.02 1.72 -13.95
N ILE A 27 -11.96 1.73 -13.01
CA ILE A 27 -12.29 2.93 -12.21
C ILE A 27 -11.05 3.39 -11.44
N ALA A 28 -10.31 2.47 -10.82
CA ALA A 28 -9.09 2.80 -10.10
C ALA A 28 -8.06 3.48 -11.02
N ILE A 29 -7.78 2.91 -12.19
CA ILE A 29 -6.77 3.43 -13.12
C ILE A 29 -7.12 4.84 -13.62
N TYR A 30 -8.39 5.08 -13.99
CA TYR A 30 -8.78 6.36 -14.60
C TYR A 30 -9.15 7.45 -13.61
N PHE A 31 -9.66 7.11 -12.42
CA PHE A 31 -10.15 8.11 -11.46
C PHE A 31 -9.29 8.24 -10.21
N LEU A 32 -8.84 7.13 -9.61
CA LEU A 32 -8.14 7.16 -8.33
C LEU A 32 -7.16 5.97 -8.18
N PRO A 33 -5.93 6.04 -8.72
CA PRO A 33 -5.03 4.88 -8.79
C PRO A 33 -4.74 4.19 -7.45
N ILE A 34 -4.76 4.96 -6.36
CA ILE A 34 -4.50 4.47 -4.99
C ILE A 34 -5.48 3.38 -4.57
N ILE A 35 -6.74 3.41 -5.02
CA ILE A 35 -7.72 2.38 -4.64
C ILE A 35 -7.44 1.03 -5.33
N GLY A 36 -6.69 1.01 -6.43
CA GLY A 36 -6.36 -0.21 -7.19
C GLY A 36 -5.67 -1.30 -6.36
N ILE A 37 -5.06 -0.95 -5.22
CA ILE A 37 -4.48 -1.91 -4.27
C ILE A 37 -5.47 -2.95 -3.76
N LEU A 38 -6.77 -2.67 -3.81
CA LEU A 38 -7.83 -3.57 -3.35
C LEU A 38 -8.29 -4.57 -4.42
N PHE A 39 -7.69 -4.56 -5.62
CA PHE A 39 -7.98 -5.50 -6.70
C PHE A 39 -7.97 -6.99 -6.29
N PRO A 40 -7.05 -7.48 -5.41
CA PRO A 40 -7.05 -8.88 -5.01
C PRO A 40 -8.29 -9.35 -4.23
N ILE A 41 -9.05 -8.46 -3.58
CA ILE A 41 -10.05 -8.83 -2.55
C ILE A 41 -11.07 -9.84 -3.06
N SER A 42 -11.67 -9.58 -4.22
CA SER A 42 -12.72 -10.44 -4.79
C SER A 42 -12.18 -11.84 -5.10
N PHE A 43 -10.97 -11.91 -5.66
CA PHE A 43 -10.30 -13.18 -5.96
C PHE A 43 -9.85 -13.90 -4.70
N VAL A 44 -9.49 -13.15 -3.64
CA VAL A 44 -9.19 -13.74 -2.35
C VAL A 44 -10.41 -14.46 -1.77
N ILE A 45 -11.56 -13.78 -1.78
CA ILE A 45 -12.83 -14.35 -1.32
C ILE A 45 -13.23 -15.58 -2.15
N LEU A 46 -13.14 -15.47 -3.49
CA LEU A 46 -13.44 -16.57 -4.41
C LEU A 46 -12.56 -17.80 -4.14
N GLY A 47 -11.26 -17.59 -3.93
CA GLY A 47 -10.31 -18.67 -3.67
C GLY A 47 -10.55 -19.41 -2.36
N ILE A 48 -10.99 -18.70 -1.32
CA ILE A 48 -11.32 -19.31 -0.02
C ILE A 48 -12.61 -20.14 -0.11
N ARG A 49 -13.62 -19.65 -0.85
CA ARG A 49 -14.92 -20.32 -0.97
C ARG A 49 -14.86 -21.52 -1.90
N ASN A 50 -14.25 -21.35 -3.07
CA ASN A 50 -14.36 -22.30 -4.18
C ASN A 50 -13.04 -23.02 -4.48
N GLY A 51 -11.93 -22.56 -3.90
CA GLY A 51 -10.60 -23.14 -4.06
C GLY A 51 -9.65 -22.26 -4.87
N ILE A 52 -8.35 -22.44 -4.64
CA ILE A 52 -7.28 -21.59 -5.20
C ILE A 52 -7.26 -21.56 -6.73
N LYS A 53 -7.72 -22.63 -7.38
CA LYS A 53 -7.81 -22.71 -8.85
C LYS A 53 -8.69 -21.60 -9.42
N TYR A 54 -9.83 -21.31 -8.79
CA TYR A 54 -10.77 -20.26 -9.22
C TYR A 54 -10.20 -18.86 -8.99
N ASN A 55 -9.48 -18.64 -7.89
CA ASN A 55 -8.75 -17.38 -7.70
C ASN A 55 -7.78 -17.13 -8.86
N ILE A 56 -6.88 -18.08 -9.11
CA ILE A 56 -5.82 -17.93 -10.12
C ILE A 56 -6.43 -17.76 -11.52
N SER A 57 -7.35 -18.63 -11.92
CA SER A 57 -7.93 -18.57 -13.27
C SER A 57 -8.75 -17.31 -13.49
N SER A 58 -9.60 -16.91 -12.53
CA SER A 58 -10.39 -15.69 -12.64
C SER A 58 -9.53 -14.43 -12.67
N MET A 59 -8.45 -14.40 -11.89
CA MET A 59 -7.57 -13.24 -11.86
C MET A 59 -6.78 -13.11 -13.17
N ILE A 60 -6.30 -14.22 -13.73
CA ILE A 60 -5.69 -14.23 -15.08
C ILE A 60 -6.69 -13.69 -16.11
N ILE A 61 -7.92 -14.21 -16.14
CA ILE A 61 -8.95 -13.76 -17.09
C ILE A 61 -9.24 -12.26 -16.91
N SER A 62 -9.40 -11.79 -15.67
CA SER A 62 -9.65 -10.36 -15.39
C SER A 62 -8.50 -9.48 -15.87
N THR A 63 -7.25 -9.86 -15.63
CA THR A 63 -6.09 -9.09 -16.10
C THR A 63 -5.89 -9.16 -17.62
N LEU A 64 -6.27 -10.26 -18.27
CA LEU A 64 -6.31 -10.34 -19.73
C LEU A 64 -7.35 -9.39 -20.30
N LEU A 65 -8.56 -9.33 -19.71
CA LEU A 65 -9.58 -8.36 -20.12
C LEU A 65 -9.10 -6.92 -19.94
N LEU A 66 -8.45 -6.60 -18.81
CA LEU A 66 -7.81 -5.29 -18.61
C LEU A 66 -6.76 -4.99 -19.67
N GLY A 67 -5.94 -5.99 -20.04
CA GLY A 67 -4.93 -5.85 -21.08
C GLY A 67 -5.49 -5.69 -22.49
N LEU A 68 -6.71 -6.18 -22.75
CA LEU A 68 -7.42 -5.94 -24.01
C LEU A 68 -8.05 -4.56 -24.07
N VAL A 69 -8.54 -4.04 -22.94
CA VAL A 69 -9.20 -2.72 -22.86
C VAL A 69 -8.17 -1.57 -22.84
N ILE A 70 -7.05 -1.74 -22.13
CA ILE A 70 -6.02 -0.71 -21.97
C ILE A 70 -4.86 -1.02 -22.92
N ASP A 71 -3.98 -1.93 -22.51
CA ASP A 71 -2.87 -2.44 -23.31
C ASP A 71 -2.27 -3.70 -22.63
N LYS A 72 -1.61 -4.53 -23.43
CA LYS A 72 -1.04 -5.82 -22.97
C LYS A 72 -0.04 -5.65 -21.81
N THR A 73 0.72 -4.56 -21.80
CA THR A 73 1.76 -4.30 -20.79
C THR A 73 1.12 -3.97 -19.44
N THR A 74 0.09 -3.13 -19.43
CA THR A 74 -0.67 -2.81 -18.21
C THR A 74 -1.32 -4.07 -17.62
N GLY A 75 -1.98 -4.89 -18.44
CA GLY A 75 -2.57 -6.15 -17.98
C GLY A 75 -1.54 -7.09 -17.34
N LEU A 76 -0.35 -7.21 -17.96
CA LEU A 76 0.75 -8.01 -17.44
C LEU A 76 1.29 -7.48 -16.09
N PHE A 77 1.48 -6.16 -15.96
CA PHE A 77 1.95 -5.56 -14.71
C PHE A 77 0.96 -5.74 -13.57
N ILE A 78 -0.35 -5.60 -13.83
CA ILE A 78 -1.39 -5.83 -12.81
C ILE A 78 -1.39 -7.30 -12.36
N LEU A 79 -1.23 -8.25 -13.30
CA LEU A 79 -1.14 -9.67 -12.98
C LEU A 79 0.04 -9.96 -12.05
N ILE A 80 1.23 -9.48 -12.41
CA ILE A 80 2.46 -9.67 -11.62
C ILE A 80 2.36 -8.98 -10.25
N ALA A 81 1.75 -7.81 -10.20
CA ALA A 81 1.61 -7.00 -8.99
C ALA A 81 0.80 -7.74 -7.93
N PHE A 82 -0.31 -8.36 -8.36
CA PHE A 82 -1.37 -8.74 -7.45
C PHE A 82 -1.62 -10.24 -7.36
N LEU A 83 -1.29 -11.04 -8.38
CA LEU A 83 -1.54 -12.48 -8.35
C LEU A 83 -0.75 -13.19 -7.22
N PRO A 84 0.56 -12.93 -7.03
CA PRO A 84 1.31 -13.56 -5.94
C PRO A 84 0.76 -13.16 -4.56
N ILE A 85 0.37 -11.89 -4.40
CA ILE A 85 -0.26 -11.36 -3.18
C ILE A 85 -1.57 -12.12 -2.90
N SER A 86 -2.44 -12.26 -3.90
CA SER A 86 -3.72 -12.97 -3.80
C SER A 86 -3.55 -14.45 -3.41
N ILE A 87 -2.55 -15.13 -3.99
CA ILE A 87 -2.24 -16.53 -3.69
C ILE A 87 -1.75 -16.68 -2.25
N VAL A 88 -0.82 -15.85 -1.80
CA VAL A 88 -0.24 -15.92 -0.45
C VAL A 88 -1.27 -15.58 0.62
N LEU A 89 -2.15 -14.61 0.35
CA LEU A 89 -3.30 -14.32 1.22
C LEU A 89 -4.22 -15.54 1.32
N ASN A 90 -4.62 -16.13 0.21
CA ASN A 90 -5.45 -17.34 0.21
C ASN A 90 -4.84 -18.47 1.03
N TYR A 91 -3.57 -18.77 0.76
CA TYR A 91 -2.85 -19.84 1.43
C TYR A 91 -2.75 -19.60 2.94
N SER A 92 -2.36 -18.39 3.34
CA SER A 92 -2.17 -18.04 4.75
C SER A 92 -3.48 -17.98 5.53
N ILE A 93 -4.55 -17.45 4.91
CA ILE A 93 -5.90 -17.42 5.46
C ILE A 93 -6.45 -18.85 5.60
N LYS A 94 -6.33 -19.69 4.56
CA LYS A 94 -6.80 -21.09 4.57
C LYS A 94 -6.07 -21.93 5.61
N LYS A 95 -4.76 -21.70 5.82
CA LYS A 95 -3.96 -22.32 6.88
C LYS A 95 -4.19 -21.75 8.27
N ARG A 96 -5.11 -20.79 8.44
CA ARG A 96 -5.43 -20.14 9.72
C ARG A 96 -4.20 -19.57 10.44
N ARG A 97 -3.23 -19.05 9.66
CA ARG A 97 -2.04 -18.39 10.22
C ARG A 97 -2.45 -17.19 11.07
N ASN A 98 -1.63 -16.85 12.06
CA ASN A 98 -1.91 -15.66 12.87
C ASN A 98 -1.79 -14.37 12.00
N SER A 99 -2.39 -13.28 12.46
CA SER A 99 -2.50 -12.04 11.67
C SER A 99 -1.13 -11.44 11.33
N GLN A 100 -0.14 -11.61 12.22
CA GLN A 100 1.23 -11.17 11.99
C GLN A 100 1.90 -11.95 10.86
N GLN A 101 1.75 -13.28 10.83
CA GLN A 101 2.28 -14.13 9.75
C GLN A 101 1.60 -13.86 8.41
N ILE A 102 0.28 -13.63 8.41
CA ILE A 102 -0.45 -13.23 7.20
C ILE A 102 0.16 -11.94 6.67
N LEU A 103 0.23 -10.89 7.51
CA LEU A 103 0.76 -9.59 7.11
C LEU A 103 2.20 -9.69 6.60
N LEU A 104 3.11 -10.31 7.38
CA LEU A 104 4.53 -10.44 7.01
C LEU A 104 4.71 -11.19 5.69
N SER A 105 4.06 -12.35 5.53
CA SER A 105 4.20 -13.15 4.31
C SER A 105 3.67 -12.42 3.08
N THR A 106 2.52 -11.75 3.20
CA THR A 106 1.93 -10.97 2.10
C THR A 106 2.75 -9.72 1.79
N THR A 107 3.30 -9.04 2.79
CA THR A 107 4.18 -7.88 2.58
C THR A 107 5.46 -8.28 1.86
N ILE A 108 6.14 -9.35 2.28
CA ILE A 108 7.36 -9.84 1.61
C ILE A 108 7.07 -10.15 0.13
N VAL A 109 5.98 -10.87 -0.14
CA VAL A 109 5.59 -11.21 -1.51
C VAL A 109 5.21 -9.96 -2.31
N GLY A 110 4.54 -8.99 -1.70
CA GLY A 110 4.26 -7.70 -2.32
C GLY A 110 5.53 -6.94 -2.70
N ILE A 111 6.53 -6.91 -1.81
CA ILE A 111 7.83 -6.25 -2.09
C ILE A 111 8.48 -6.91 -3.29
N LEU A 112 8.54 -8.25 -3.30
CA LEU A 112 9.12 -9.01 -4.42
C LEU A 112 8.37 -8.77 -5.73
N SER A 113 7.03 -8.76 -5.70
CA SER A 113 6.19 -8.46 -6.86
C SER A 113 6.47 -7.06 -7.42
N TYR A 114 6.54 -6.03 -6.58
CA TYR A 114 6.77 -4.67 -7.03
C TYR A 114 8.20 -4.45 -7.52
N ILE A 115 9.21 -5.00 -6.85
CA ILE A 115 10.60 -4.97 -7.34
C ILE A 115 10.69 -5.67 -8.70
N PHE A 116 10.04 -6.82 -8.86
CA PHE A 116 10.04 -7.54 -10.12
C PHE A 116 9.40 -6.73 -11.25
N ILE A 117 8.31 -5.99 -10.97
CA ILE A 117 7.72 -5.04 -11.93
C ILE A 117 8.70 -3.94 -12.30
N MET A 118 9.39 -3.34 -11.33
CA MET A 118 10.37 -2.27 -11.61
C MET A 118 11.48 -2.75 -12.56
N ILE A 119 11.96 -3.98 -12.37
CA ILE A 119 12.97 -4.60 -13.24
C ILE A 119 12.38 -4.91 -14.61
N LEU A 120 11.19 -5.51 -14.65
CA LEU A 120 10.53 -5.91 -15.89
C LEU A 120 10.14 -4.69 -16.74
N PHE A 121 9.76 -3.58 -16.10
CA PHE A 121 9.42 -2.33 -16.77
C PHE A 121 10.53 -1.92 -17.74
N GLY A 122 11.77 -1.81 -17.25
CA GLY A 122 12.90 -1.42 -18.10
C GLY A 122 13.18 -2.37 -19.27
N LYS A 123 12.88 -3.67 -19.10
CA LYS A 123 13.02 -4.66 -20.18
C LYS A 123 11.94 -4.54 -21.24
N VAL A 124 10.71 -4.20 -20.85
CA VAL A 124 9.57 -4.11 -21.77
C VAL A 124 9.54 -2.78 -22.50
N THR A 125 9.81 -1.67 -21.81
CA THR A 125 9.75 -0.33 -22.40
C THR A 125 11.06 0.12 -23.05
N GLY A 126 12.16 -0.60 -22.81
CA GLY A 126 13.51 -0.21 -23.24
C GLY A 126 14.13 0.91 -22.41
N VAL A 127 13.39 1.48 -21.46
CA VAL A 127 13.83 2.58 -20.59
C VAL A 127 13.52 2.26 -19.14
N GLY A 128 14.53 2.35 -18.26
CA GLY A 128 14.35 2.11 -16.84
C GLY A 128 13.31 3.03 -16.21
N LEU A 129 12.58 2.55 -15.20
CA LEU A 129 11.49 3.28 -14.54
C LEU A 129 11.92 4.68 -14.06
N VAL A 130 13.10 4.79 -13.45
CA VAL A 130 13.63 6.08 -12.95
C VAL A 130 13.83 7.09 -14.08
N LYS A 131 14.33 6.65 -15.24
CA LYS A 131 14.54 7.50 -16.41
C LYS A 131 13.20 7.92 -17.04
N GLN A 132 12.24 7.00 -17.12
CA GLN A 132 10.89 7.35 -17.55
C GLN A 132 10.26 8.42 -16.64
N LEU A 133 10.41 8.27 -15.32
CA LEU A 133 9.96 9.28 -14.35
C LEU A 133 10.68 10.62 -14.55
N GLU A 134 11.99 10.60 -14.82
CA GLU A 134 12.78 11.81 -15.13
C GLU A 134 12.22 12.56 -16.34
N GLU A 135 11.96 11.84 -17.42
CA GLU A 135 11.44 12.41 -18.67
C GLU A 135 10.03 12.98 -18.47
N SER A 136 9.13 12.23 -17.84
CA SER A 136 7.78 12.70 -17.54
C SER A 136 7.79 13.92 -16.60
N PHE A 137 8.66 13.93 -15.59
CA PHE A 137 8.77 15.06 -14.68
C PHE A 137 9.37 16.29 -15.37
N SER A 138 10.38 16.10 -16.21
CA SER A 138 10.99 17.19 -17.00
C SER A 138 9.99 17.84 -17.95
N GLN A 139 9.13 17.04 -18.59
CA GLN A 139 8.03 17.53 -19.43
C GLN A 139 7.01 18.32 -18.61
N ALA A 140 6.63 17.83 -17.42
CA ALA A 140 5.71 18.51 -16.52
C ALA A 140 6.28 19.85 -16.01
N ILE A 141 7.56 19.90 -15.63
CA ILE A 141 8.25 21.16 -15.28
C ILE A 141 8.18 22.12 -16.46
N LYS A 142 8.56 21.67 -17.67
CA LYS A 142 8.59 22.54 -18.85
C LYS A 142 7.22 23.16 -19.11
N PHE A 143 6.18 22.34 -19.12
CA PHE A 143 4.80 22.80 -19.26
C PHE A 143 4.41 23.84 -18.19
N GLN A 144 4.75 23.57 -16.93
CA GLN A 144 4.49 24.52 -15.84
C GLN A 144 5.24 25.84 -16.04
N MET A 145 6.49 25.81 -16.50
CA MET A 145 7.28 27.02 -16.74
C MET A 145 6.69 27.84 -17.88
N ASP A 146 6.23 27.20 -18.96
CA ASP A 146 5.61 27.88 -20.09
C ASP A 146 4.30 28.55 -19.66
N LEU A 147 3.47 27.88 -18.85
CA LEU A 147 2.26 28.50 -18.25
C LEU A 147 2.57 29.70 -17.35
N LEU A 148 3.66 29.67 -16.59
CA LEU A 148 4.06 30.81 -15.75
C LEU A 148 4.56 31.99 -16.58
N LYS A 149 5.31 31.72 -17.65
CA LYS A 149 5.74 32.75 -18.62
C LYS A 149 4.54 33.43 -19.28
N ASP A 150 3.57 32.65 -19.72
CA ASP A 150 2.35 33.16 -20.37
C ASP A 150 1.52 34.05 -19.42
N ARG A 151 1.63 33.82 -18.11
CA ARG A 151 1.01 34.64 -17.06
C ARG A 151 1.83 35.88 -16.66
N GLY A 152 2.94 36.16 -17.35
CA GLY A 152 3.80 37.32 -17.09
C GLY A 152 4.59 37.24 -15.79
N ILE A 153 4.78 36.04 -15.22
CA ILE A 153 5.58 35.84 -14.01
C ILE A 153 7.06 36.12 -14.31
N SER A 154 7.75 36.75 -13.36
CA SER A 154 9.17 37.12 -13.54
C SER A 154 10.07 35.89 -13.75
N SER A 155 11.13 36.07 -14.53
CA SER A 155 12.12 35.00 -14.78
C SER A 155 12.80 34.49 -13.50
N SER A 156 13.00 35.36 -12.51
CA SER A 156 13.53 34.97 -11.19
C SER A 156 12.60 33.98 -10.48
N GLN A 157 11.31 34.31 -10.37
CA GLN A 157 10.32 33.44 -9.73
C GLN A 157 10.11 32.12 -10.47
N ILE A 158 10.19 32.15 -11.80
CA ILE A 158 10.15 30.94 -12.64
C ILE A 158 11.34 30.03 -12.33
N ASN A 159 12.55 30.58 -12.22
CA ASN A 159 13.74 29.80 -11.90
C ASN A 159 13.69 29.20 -10.49
N GLU A 160 13.26 29.97 -9.49
CA GLU A 160 13.04 29.47 -8.12
C GLU A 160 12.03 28.31 -8.11
N THR A 161 10.91 28.47 -8.83
CA THR A 161 9.89 27.41 -8.94
C THR A 161 10.46 26.15 -9.60
N LYS A 162 11.27 26.32 -10.66
CA LYS A 162 11.94 25.22 -11.34
C LYS A 162 12.86 24.45 -10.40
N ASP A 163 13.66 25.14 -9.58
CA ASP A 163 14.58 24.52 -8.64
C ASP A 163 13.84 23.78 -7.53
N VAL A 164 12.75 24.34 -7.01
CA VAL A 164 11.87 23.64 -6.06
C VAL A 164 11.32 22.35 -6.66
N LEU A 165 10.79 22.40 -7.90
CA LEU A 165 10.26 21.22 -8.57
C LEU A 165 11.35 20.16 -8.82
N LYS A 166 12.55 20.58 -9.25
CA LYS A 166 13.67 19.66 -9.45
C LYS A 166 14.09 18.97 -8.14
N ASN A 167 14.17 19.72 -7.04
CA ASN A 167 14.46 19.17 -5.72
C ASN A 167 13.38 18.17 -5.26
N LEU A 168 12.10 18.44 -5.56
CA LEU A 168 11.00 17.52 -5.28
C LEU A 168 11.15 16.22 -6.07
N TYR A 169 11.53 16.29 -7.36
CA TYR A 169 11.80 15.10 -8.16
C TYR A 169 12.94 14.26 -7.58
N GLU A 170 14.07 14.88 -7.25
CA GLU A 170 15.20 14.18 -6.64
C GLU A 170 14.77 13.47 -5.34
N TYR A 171 13.94 14.13 -4.52
CA TYR A 171 13.41 13.54 -3.31
C TYR A 171 12.48 12.34 -3.59
N ILE A 172 11.58 12.44 -4.58
CA ILE A 172 10.69 11.34 -5.00
C ILE A 172 11.51 10.11 -5.43
N VAL A 173 12.55 10.31 -6.24
CA VAL A 173 13.42 9.23 -6.70
C VAL A 173 14.15 8.57 -5.53
N LEU A 174 14.67 9.37 -4.59
CA LEU A 174 15.36 8.86 -3.41
C LEU A 174 14.42 8.06 -2.48
N MET A 175 13.12 8.36 -2.46
CA MET A 175 12.13 7.65 -1.63
C MET A 175 11.60 6.35 -2.23
N LEU A 176 11.82 6.08 -3.53
CA LEU A 176 11.26 4.91 -4.23
C LEU A 176 11.40 3.59 -3.45
N PRO A 177 12.56 3.24 -2.84
CA PRO A 177 12.68 1.99 -2.09
C PRO A 177 11.70 1.88 -0.91
N SER A 178 11.56 2.95 -0.12
CA SER A 178 10.64 3.00 1.02
C SER A 178 9.19 3.01 0.56
N THR A 179 8.88 3.69 -0.56
CA THR A 179 7.55 3.68 -1.15
C THR A 179 7.12 2.27 -1.51
N VAL A 180 8.01 1.45 -2.10
CA VAL A 180 7.72 0.04 -2.38
C VAL A 180 7.37 -0.72 -1.10
N ILE A 181 8.17 -0.58 -0.04
CA ILE A 181 7.95 -1.26 1.24
C ILE A 181 6.62 -0.83 1.86
N ILE A 182 6.38 0.48 1.98
CA ILE A 182 5.17 1.05 2.57
C ILE A 182 3.93 0.62 1.78
N PHE A 183 4.00 0.67 0.45
CA PHE A 183 2.91 0.26 -0.43
C PHE A 183 2.62 -1.23 -0.29
N SER A 184 3.64 -2.09 -0.18
CA SER A 184 3.43 -3.52 0.10
C SER A 184 2.80 -3.78 1.47
N VAL A 185 3.17 -3.02 2.51
CA VAL A 185 2.53 -3.11 3.82
C VAL A 185 1.06 -2.72 3.74
N PHE A 186 0.74 -1.60 3.07
CA PHE A 186 -0.65 -1.16 2.89
C PHE A 186 -1.48 -2.16 2.11
N THR A 187 -0.97 -2.66 0.98
CA THR A 187 -1.65 -3.66 0.16
C THR A 187 -1.90 -4.93 0.98
N ALA A 188 -0.90 -5.43 1.70
CA ALA A 188 -1.04 -6.61 2.56
C ALA A 188 -2.07 -6.39 3.68
N PHE A 189 -1.99 -5.27 4.37
CA PHE A 189 -2.86 -4.93 5.48
C PHE A 189 -4.32 -4.78 5.03
N LEU A 190 -4.61 -3.96 4.02
CA LEU A 190 -5.97 -3.70 3.58
C LEU A 190 -6.62 -4.93 2.96
N ASN A 191 -5.90 -5.67 2.11
CA ASN A 191 -6.44 -6.90 1.52
C ASN A 191 -6.70 -7.96 2.59
N SER A 192 -5.78 -8.19 3.53
CA SER A 192 -6.02 -9.15 4.61
C SER A 192 -7.20 -8.71 5.50
N LEU A 193 -7.24 -7.44 5.91
CA LEU A 193 -8.29 -6.88 6.76
C LEU A 193 -9.67 -7.04 6.12
N ILE A 194 -9.83 -6.56 4.89
CA ILE A 194 -11.12 -6.51 4.21
C ILE A 194 -11.55 -7.92 3.78
N SER A 195 -10.65 -8.74 3.23
CA SER A 195 -10.99 -10.11 2.85
C SER A 195 -11.44 -10.93 4.06
N ILE A 196 -10.72 -10.89 5.18
CA ILE A 196 -11.11 -11.63 6.39
C ILE A 196 -12.44 -11.08 6.95
N TYR A 197 -12.62 -9.76 6.96
CA TYR A 197 -13.88 -9.14 7.39
C TYR A 197 -15.08 -9.61 6.55
N ILE A 198 -14.97 -9.59 5.23
CA ILE A 198 -16.04 -10.05 4.33
C ILE A 198 -16.30 -11.55 4.53
N LEU A 199 -15.24 -12.37 4.57
CA LEU A 199 -15.36 -13.81 4.76
C LEU A 199 -16.09 -14.18 6.07
N ARG A 200 -15.81 -13.45 7.16
CA ARG A 200 -16.55 -13.61 8.42
C ARG A 200 -18.01 -13.27 8.29
N LYS A 201 -18.33 -12.17 7.62
CA LYS A 201 -19.72 -11.72 7.42
C LYS A 201 -20.55 -12.76 6.66
N ILE A 202 -19.92 -13.51 5.76
CA ILE A 202 -20.56 -14.59 4.99
C ILE A 202 -20.41 -15.98 5.64
N GLY A 203 -20.03 -16.05 6.92
CA GLY A 203 -20.04 -17.31 7.71
C GLY A 203 -18.77 -18.14 7.65
N TYR A 204 -17.72 -17.69 6.97
CA TYR A 204 -16.41 -18.36 7.00
C TYR A 204 -15.65 -17.85 8.22
N GLY A 205 -15.82 -18.56 9.36
CA GLY A 205 -15.21 -18.29 10.66
C GLY A 205 -13.68 -18.35 10.67
N ILE A 206 -13.06 -17.35 10.07
CA ILE A 206 -11.62 -17.21 9.87
C ILE A 206 -10.99 -16.42 11.01
N VAL A 207 -9.68 -16.65 11.24
CA VAL A 207 -8.70 -15.97 12.11
C VAL A 207 -9.15 -14.60 12.66
N SER A 208 -8.97 -14.36 13.96
CA SER A 208 -9.18 -13.05 14.62
C SER A 208 -8.59 -11.92 13.77
N VAL A 209 -9.45 -10.99 13.34
CA VAL A 209 -8.98 -9.72 12.79
C VAL A 209 -8.61 -8.85 13.99
N PRO A 210 -7.32 -8.56 14.23
CA PRO A 210 -6.95 -7.64 15.28
C PRO A 210 -7.57 -6.28 14.94
N LYS A 211 -8.27 -5.68 15.90
CA LYS A 211 -8.80 -4.33 15.75
C LYS A 211 -7.61 -3.38 15.61
N PHE A 212 -7.55 -2.61 14.53
CA PHE A 212 -6.46 -1.66 14.28
C PHE A 212 -6.27 -0.65 15.43
N SER A 213 -7.32 -0.34 16.21
CA SER A 213 -7.20 0.49 17.43
C SER A 213 -6.28 -0.07 18.51
N TYR A 214 -5.96 -1.36 18.44
CA TYR A 214 -5.02 -2.05 19.33
C TYR A 214 -3.72 -2.43 18.61
N PHE A 215 -3.50 -1.92 17.38
CA PHE A 215 -2.20 -2.01 16.73
C PHE A 215 -1.17 -1.36 17.62
N LYS A 216 -0.08 -2.07 17.89
CA LYS A 216 1.00 -1.60 18.74
C LYS A 216 2.33 -2.09 18.18
N LEU A 217 3.28 -1.18 18.03
CA LEU A 217 4.65 -1.54 17.68
C LEU A 217 5.34 -2.28 18.85
N PRO A 218 6.35 -3.13 18.55
CA PRO A 218 7.14 -3.79 19.59
C PRO A 218 7.79 -2.80 20.55
N ASP A 219 7.95 -3.20 21.82
CA ASP A 219 8.50 -2.33 22.87
C ASP A 219 9.93 -1.84 22.58
N ASN A 220 10.70 -2.64 21.84
CA ASN A 220 12.06 -2.33 21.44
C ASN A 220 12.16 -1.44 20.18
N VAL A 221 11.04 -1.01 19.58
CA VAL A 221 11.08 -0.25 18.31
C VAL A 221 11.83 1.08 18.45
N ILE A 222 11.78 1.73 19.61
CA ILE A 222 12.51 2.98 19.88
C ILE A 222 14.02 2.72 19.88
N LEU A 223 14.46 1.70 20.64
CA LEU A 223 15.86 1.30 20.68
C LEU A 223 16.36 0.87 19.29
N GLY A 224 15.59 0.06 18.57
CA GLY A 224 15.90 -0.33 17.19
C GLY A 224 16.03 0.88 16.27
N THR A 225 15.14 1.86 16.40
CA THR A 225 15.19 3.12 15.63
C THR A 225 16.47 3.90 15.93
N ILE A 226 16.84 4.06 17.20
CA ILE A 226 18.09 4.74 17.61
C ILE A 226 19.32 4.03 17.00
N VAL A 227 19.39 2.70 17.11
CA VAL A 227 20.49 1.90 16.56
C VAL A 227 20.60 2.09 15.04
N ILE A 228 19.48 2.07 14.32
CA ILE A 228 19.46 2.31 12.87
C ILE A 228 19.99 3.71 12.54
N TYR A 229 19.54 4.76 13.24
CA TYR A 229 20.02 6.12 13.00
C TYR A 229 21.50 6.33 13.34
N ILE A 230 22.01 5.68 14.39
CA ILE A 230 23.45 5.65 14.69
C ILE A 230 24.21 5.00 13.53
N GLY A 231 23.72 3.87 13.01
CA GLY A 231 24.29 3.22 11.84
C GLY A 231 24.35 4.14 10.62
N VAL A 232 23.25 4.85 10.32
CA VAL A 232 23.20 5.82 9.22
C VAL A 232 24.17 6.99 9.45
N PHE A 233 24.32 7.46 10.70
CA PHE A 233 25.27 8.51 11.04
C PHE A 233 26.72 8.06 10.84
N ILE A 234 27.06 6.83 11.21
CA ILE A 234 28.36 6.23 10.95
C ILE A 234 28.63 6.15 9.43
N ILE A 235 27.66 5.66 8.64
CA ILE A 235 27.74 5.63 7.16
C ILE A 235 28.04 7.02 6.59
N LYS A 236 27.40 8.06 7.13
CA LYS A 236 27.64 9.47 6.73
C LYS A 236 29.08 9.90 7.05
N ILE A 237 29.59 9.63 8.27
CA ILE A 237 30.96 9.97 8.67
C ILE A 237 31.98 9.27 7.79
N LEU A 238 31.76 7.98 7.50
CA LEU A 238 32.61 7.16 6.64
C LEU A 238 32.51 7.53 5.15
N LYS A 239 31.68 8.52 4.79
CA LYS A 239 31.44 8.99 3.41
C LYS A 239 31.05 7.84 2.46
N ILE A 240 30.35 6.83 2.97
CA ILE A 240 29.86 5.72 2.16
C ILE A 240 28.83 6.28 1.15
N PRO A 241 28.89 5.87 -0.14
CA PRO A 241 27.96 6.34 -1.15
C PRO A 241 26.50 6.00 -0.78
N TYR A 242 25.56 6.75 -1.34
CA TYR A 242 24.11 6.57 -1.11
C TYR A 242 23.61 6.82 0.33
N TYR A 243 24.42 7.41 1.22
CA TYR A 243 23.97 7.71 2.59
C TYR A 243 22.67 8.54 2.64
N LYS A 244 22.48 9.49 1.70
CA LYS A 244 21.26 10.30 1.60
C LYS A 244 20.04 9.42 1.31
N THR A 245 20.17 8.51 0.34
CA THR A 245 19.13 7.54 -0.01
C THR A 245 18.79 6.68 1.20
N ILE A 246 19.78 6.13 1.89
CA ILE A 246 19.56 5.30 3.08
C ILE A 246 18.83 6.11 4.16
N LEU A 247 19.30 7.32 4.47
CA LEU A 247 18.71 8.19 5.49
C LEU A 247 17.23 8.52 5.19
N ILE A 248 16.92 8.90 3.95
CA ILE A 248 15.56 9.23 3.53
C ILE A 248 14.65 8.01 3.64
N ASN A 249 15.08 6.84 3.18
CA ASN A 249 14.26 5.63 3.21
C ASN A 249 14.05 5.12 4.64
N VAL A 250 15.09 5.09 5.47
CA VAL A 250 14.99 4.77 6.90
C VAL A 250 13.99 5.72 7.57
N THR A 251 14.14 7.02 7.36
CA THR A 251 13.26 8.03 7.97
C THR A 251 11.82 7.88 7.51
N SER A 252 11.60 7.57 6.24
CA SER A 252 10.27 7.36 5.67
C SER A 252 9.58 6.14 6.29
N ILE A 253 10.31 5.02 6.43
CA ILE A 253 9.79 3.79 7.02
C ILE A 253 9.49 3.97 8.51
N VAL A 254 10.41 4.57 9.27
CA VAL A 254 10.23 4.84 10.71
C VAL A 254 9.04 5.78 10.92
N SER A 255 8.99 6.90 10.19
CA SER A 255 7.89 7.87 10.28
C SER A 255 6.55 7.24 9.95
N PHE A 256 6.52 6.34 8.96
CA PHE A 256 5.32 5.60 8.58
C PHE A 256 4.82 4.67 9.69
N PHE A 257 5.70 3.88 10.32
CA PHE A 257 5.30 3.01 11.42
C PHE A 257 4.83 3.80 12.65
N PHE A 258 5.50 4.90 13.00
CA PHE A 258 5.02 5.78 14.06
C PHE A 258 3.70 6.49 13.69
N PHE A 259 3.49 6.80 12.41
CA PHE A 259 2.20 7.30 11.94
C PHE A 259 1.09 6.27 12.15
N LEU A 260 1.31 4.98 11.81
CA LEU A 260 0.33 3.92 12.05
C LEU A 260 0.01 3.76 13.54
N GLU A 261 1.03 3.82 14.40
CA GLU A 261 0.87 3.81 15.85
C GLU A 261 0.01 5.01 16.32
N GLY A 262 0.33 6.22 15.88
CA GLY A 262 -0.44 7.43 16.23
C GLY A 262 -1.87 7.39 15.73
N LEU A 263 -2.09 6.91 14.50
CA LEU A 263 -3.41 6.72 13.93
C LEU A 263 -4.22 5.70 14.74
N SER A 264 -3.58 4.63 15.22
CA SER A 264 -4.22 3.64 16.09
C SER A 264 -4.66 4.24 17.43
N VAL A 265 -3.90 5.19 17.98
CA VAL A 265 -4.25 5.97 19.18
C VAL A 265 -5.49 6.83 18.94
N ILE A 266 -5.50 7.58 17.84
CA ILE A 266 -6.66 8.41 17.46
C ILE A 266 -7.91 7.53 17.34
N ILE A 267 -7.81 6.41 16.62
CA ILE A 267 -8.93 5.49 16.43
C ILE A 267 -9.39 4.85 17.75
N PHE A 268 -8.45 4.53 18.65
CA PHE A 268 -8.78 3.99 19.98
C PHE A 268 -9.63 4.95 20.80
N TYR A 269 -9.27 6.24 20.85
CA TYR A 269 -10.06 7.25 21.57
C TYR A 269 -11.36 7.60 20.84
N LEU A 270 -11.37 7.65 19.50
CA LEU A 270 -12.60 7.81 18.74
C LEU A 270 -13.58 6.68 19.04
N ASN A 271 -13.12 5.45 19.17
CA ASN A 271 -13.98 4.31 19.51
C ASN A 271 -14.55 4.36 20.94
N LYS A 272 -13.92 5.10 21.86
CA LYS A 272 -14.43 5.37 23.21
C LYS A 272 -15.34 6.60 23.27
N SER A 273 -15.35 7.42 22.22
CA SER A 273 -16.21 8.61 22.17
C SER A 273 -17.67 8.23 21.90
N LYS A 274 -18.59 9.15 22.23
CA LYS A 274 -20.04 8.99 21.94
C LYS A 274 -20.41 9.21 20.47
N LEU A 275 -19.42 9.38 19.58
CA LEU A 275 -19.64 9.66 18.17
C LEU A 275 -20.24 8.45 17.43
N ASN A 276 -21.17 8.73 16.51
CA ASN A 276 -21.72 7.70 15.64
C ASN A 276 -20.63 7.14 14.68
N LYS A 277 -20.92 6.01 14.02
CA LYS A 277 -19.92 5.33 13.17
C LYS A 277 -19.52 6.17 11.94
N VAL A 278 -20.44 6.97 11.41
CA VAL A 278 -20.22 7.79 10.20
C VAL A 278 -19.26 8.93 10.49
N ILE A 279 -19.52 9.71 11.54
CA ILE A 279 -18.66 10.84 11.96
C ILE A 279 -17.25 10.34 12.27
N ARG A 280 -17.11 9.20 12.95
CA ARG A 280 -15.79 8.57 13.18
C ARG A 280 -15.08 8.24 11.88
N GLY A 281 -15.79 7.67 10.91
CA GLY A 281 -15.24 7.38 9.58
C GLY A 281 -14.73 8.64 8.88
N ILE A 282 -15.52 9.72 8.89
CA ILE A 282 -15.16 11.01 8.28
C ILE A 282 -13.90 11.59 8.95
N ILE A 283 -13.82 11.59 10.28
CA ILE A 283 -12.66 12.11 11.01
C ILE A 283 -11.40 11.31 10.64
N ILE A 284 -11.50 9.98 10.58
CA ILE A 284 -10.37 9.11 10.21
C ILE A 284 -9.92 9.41 8.78
N ILE A 285 -10.85 9.52 7.83
CA ILE A 285 -10.54 9.84 6.43
C ILE A 285 -9.86 11.20 6.34
N PHE A 286 -10.42 12.23 6.99
CA PHE A 286 -9.85 13.57 6.97
C PHE A 286 -8.45 13.61 7.60
N THR A 287 -8.24 12.87 8.69
CA THR A 287 -6.93 12.74 9.35
C THR A 287 -5.89 12.12 8.41
N ILE A 288 -6.25 11.09 7.65
CA ILE A 288 -5.37 10.42 6.69
C ILE A 288 -5.09 11.33 5.47
N LEU A 289 -6.10 12.05 4.98
CA LEU A 289 -5.97 12.95 3.83
C LEU A 289 -5.21 14.24 4.17
N ALA A 290 -5.23 14.66 5.44
CA ALA A 290 -4.50 15.83 5.91
C ALA A 290 -3.00 15.51 6.09
N VAL A 291 -2.28 15.35 4.98
CA VAL A 291 -0.85 14.96 4.94
C VAL A 291 0.04 15.81 5.85
N HIS A 292 -0.27 17.10 5.99
CA HIS A 292 0.45 18.03 6.87
C HIS A 292 0.37 17.65 8.36
N LEU A 293 -0.64 16.88 8.78
CA LEU A 293 -0.79 16.37 10.15
C LEU A 293 0.03 15.11 10.38
N ASN A 294 0.52 14.43 9.34
CA ASN A 294 1.24 13.17 9.47
C ASN A 294 2.41 13.25 10.47
N PRO A 295 3.28 14.29 10.47
CA PRO A 295 4.35 14.41 11.45
C PRO A 295 3.83 14.49 12.89
N ILE A 296 2.73 15.23 13.12
CA ILE A 296 2.11 15.36 14.44
C ILE A 296 1.56 14.01 14.89
N ILE A 297 0.90 13.28 14.00
CA ILE A 297 0.37 11.94 14.28
C ILE A 297 1.51 10.95 14.58
N SER A 298 2.62 11.02 13.84
CA SER A 298 3.80 10.21 14.13
C SER A 298 4.38 10.51 15.52
N ILE A 299 4.41 11.78 15.94
CA ILE A 299 4.82 12.16 17.30
C ILE A 299 3.88 11.55 18.34
N ILE A 300 2.57 11.57 18.13
CA ILE A 300 1.59 10.91 19.02
C ILE A 300 1.90 9.41 19.14
N GLY A 301 2.19 8.75 18.02
CA GLY A 301 2.55 7.33 18.00
C GLY A 301 3.83 7.04 18.78
N PHE A 302 4.87 7.85 18.55
CA PHE A 302 6.13 7.77 19.30
C PHE A 302 5.89 7.92 20.81
N LEU A 303 5.09 8.91 21.22
CA LEU A 303 4.76 9.15 22.63
C LEU A 303 3.93 8.00 23.23
N ASP A 304 3.00 7.38 22.50
CA ASP A 304 2.24 6.22 23.00
C ASP A 304 3.12 5.00 23.26
N ILE A 305 4.23 4.83 22.52
CA ILE A 305 5.21 3.78 22.79
C ILE A 305 5.97 4.04 24.10
N ILE A 306 6.15 5.29 24.52
CA ILE A 306 6.80 5.61 25.80
C ILE A 306 5.80 5.56 26.95
N PHE A 307 4.69 6.29 26.80
CA PHE A 307 3.75 6.57 27.89
C PHE A 307 2.57 5.60 27.96
N ASP A 308 2.33 4.80 26.91
CA ASP A 308 1.18 3.89 26.79
C ASP A 308 -0.15 4.57 27.14
N PHE A 309 -0.51 5.62 26.40
CA PHE A 309 -1.74 6.40 26.62
C PHE A 309 -2.97 5.49 26.61
N ARG A 310 -2.97 4.46 25.74
CA ARG A 310 -4.05 3.47 25.63
C ARG A 310 -4.08 2.44 26.76
N ARG A 311 -3.02 2.34 27.57
CA ARG A 311 -2.83 1.36 28.67
C ARG A 311 -3.00 -0.10 28.24
N ILE A 312 -2.52 -0.44 27.05
CA ILE A 312 -2.69 -1.79 26.46
C ILE A 312 -1.69 -2.78 27.08
N ARG A 313 -0.53 -2.33 27.58
CA ARG A 313 0.52 -3.22 28.11
C ARG A 313 0.27 -3.72 29.52
N ARG A 314 -0.65 -3.11 30.26
CA ARG A 314 -1.03 -3.58 31.60
C ARG A 314 -1.95 -4.80 31.46
N LYS A 315 -1.35 -5.99 31.45
CA LYS A 315 -2.01 -7.15 32.05
C LYS A 315 -2.10 -6.85 33.55
N VAL A 316 -3.33 -6.69 34.04
CA VAL A 316 -3.61 -6.98 35.45
C VAL A 316 -3.58 -8.50 35.60
#